data_AF-A0A7X7F129-F1
#
_entry.id   AF-A0A7X7F129-F1
#
_cell.length_a   1.000
_cell.length_b   1.000
_cell.length_c   1.000
_cell.angle_alpha   90.00
_cell.angle_beta   90.00
_cell.angle_gamma   90.00
#
_symmetry.space_group_name_H-M   'P 1'
#
loop_
_entity.id
_entity.type
_entity.pdbx_description
1 polymer ?
#
loop_
_entity_poly.entity_id
_entity_poly.type
_entity_poly.pdbx_seq_one_letter_code
_entity_poly.pdbx_strand_id
1 'polypeptide(L)'
;MRELTPREIVNELERHIVGQDDAKRAVAIAIRNRWRRQRVAEDMRGEVAPKNILMIGPTGVGKTEIARRLAKLTGAPFIKVEASKYTEVGYYGRDVESMIRELLDNAIGLVRQQELENVEEEAKRRVENRLVDLLIPPPPVVDASPDSPDSADRYERNREKIRAMLAGGEMEQRTVEVTTEQKAVPMMMTGIGLEQMDMDLQGMFEKILPK
;
A
#
# COMPACT_ATOMS: atom_id res chain seq x y z
N MET A 1 -18.26 -4.09 1.14
CA MET A 1 -18.84 -2.77 0.76
C MET A 1 -19.77 -2.36 1.89
N ARG A 2 -19.61 -1.17 2.49
CA ARG A 2 -20.49 -0.72 3.59
C ARG A 2 -21.95 -0.78 3.14
N GLU A 3 -22.85 -1.23 4.01
CA GLU A 3 -24.28 -1.41 3.69
C GLU A 3 -25.06 -0.08 3.63
N LEU A 4 -24.50 0.92 2.95
CA LEU A 4 -25.11 2.24 2.86
C LEU A 4 -26.43 2.18 2.07
N THR A 5 -27.46 2.80 2.62
CA THR A 5 -28.70 3.09 1.94
C THR A 5 -28.52 4.28 0.98
N PRO A 6 -29.36 4.41 -0.06
CA PRO A 6 -29.29 5.57 -0.95
C PRO A 6 -29.39 6.91 -0.21
N ARG A 7 -30.20 7.00 0.85
CA ARG A 7 -30.35 8.21 1.66
C ARG A 7 -29.07 8.56 2.41
N GLU A 8 -28.41 7.59 3.02
CA GLU A 8 -27.12 7.81 3.70
C GLU A 8 -26.04 8.27 2.72
N ILE A 9 -25.99 7.70 1.52
CA ILE A 9 -25.04 8.14 0.48
C ILE A 9 -25.31 9.60 0.09
N VAL A 10 -26.57 9.97 -0.12
CA VAL A 10 -26.94 11.37 -0.45
C VAL A 10 -26.55 12.31 0.69
N ASN A 11 -26.87 11.97 1.93
CA ASN A 11 -26.54 12.78 3.11
C ASN A 11 -25.03 12.96 3.27
N GLU A 12 -24.23 11.94 2.98
CA GLU A 12 -22.77 12.06 3.03
C GLU A 12 -22.24 12.96 1.89
N LEU A 13 -22.81 12.85 0.69
CA LEU A 13 -22.47 13.72 -0.43
C LEU A 13 -22.88 15.18 -0.19
N GLU A 14 -23.97 15.42 0.53
CA GLU A 14 -24.45 16.76 0.91
C GLU A 14 -23.45 17.53 1.76
N ARG A 15 -22.63 16.85 2.57
CA ARG A 15 -21.57 17.49 3.38
C ARG A 15 -20.48 18.16 2.53
N HIS A 16 -20.37 17.79 1.26
CA HIS A 16 -19.29 18.22 0.38
C HIS A 16 -19.78 18.90 -0.91
N ILE A 17 -20.98 18.57 -1.37
CA ILE A 17 -21.56 19.07 -2.62
C ILE A 17 -22.87 19.78 -2.30
N VAL A 18 -22.93 21.08 -2.58
CA VAL A 18 -24.15 21.89 -2.42
C VAL A 18 -25.05 21.71 -3.65
N GLY A 19 -26.34 21.44 -3.44
CA GLY A 19 -27.32 21.19 -4.51
C GLY A 19 -27.05 19.90 -5.30
N GLN A 20 -27.40 19.87 -6.60
CA GLN A 20 -27.20 18.72 -7.50
C GLN A 20 -27.92 17.42 -7.03
N ASP A 21 -29.13 17.57 -6.49
CA ASP A 21 -29.84 16.47 -5.82
C ASP A 21 -30.13 15.28 -6.74
N ASP A 22 -30.45 15.54 -8.01
CA ASP A 22 -30.67 14.50 -9.02
C ASP A 22 -29.39 13.70 -9.29
N ALA A 23 -28.25 14.38 -9.40
CA ALA A 23 -26.96 13.71 -9.61
C ALA A 23 -26.57 12.88 -8.39
N LYS A 24 -26.75 13.41 -7.17
CA LYS A 24 -26.53 12.67 -5.91
C LYS A 24 -27.41 11.43 -5.82
N ARG A 25 -28.69 11.56 -6.15
CA ARG A 25 -29.64 10.43 -6.15
C ARG A 25 -29.26 9.37 -7.18
N ALA A 26 -28.89 9.78 -8.40
CA ALA A 26 -28.48 8.88 -9.46
C ALA A 26 -27.25 8.04 -9.05
N VAL A 27 -26.22 8.68 -8.50
CA VAL A 27 -25.02 7.97 -8.04
C VAL A 27 -25.29 7.05 -6.85
N ALA A 28 -26.14 7.49 -5.90
CA ALA A 28 -26.53 6.69 -4.75
C ALA A 28 -27.27 5.40 -5.16
N ILE A 29 -28.17 5.49 -6.14
CA ILE A 29 -28.86 4.32 -6.71
C ILE A 29 -27.86 3.38 -7.39
N ALA A 30 -26.93 3.90 -8.19
CA ALA A 30 -25.94 3.08 -8.88
C ALA A 30 -25.05 2.29 -7.90
N ILE A 31 -24.61 2.90 -6.81
CA ILE A 31 -23.85 2.20 -5.74
C ILE A 31 -24.74 1.18 -5.03
N ARG A 32 -25.97 1.53 -4.66
CA ARG A 32 -26.89 0.58 -4.02
C ARG A 32 -27.16 -0.63 -4.90
N ASN A 33 -27.24 -0.45 -6.22
CA ASN A 33 -27.42 -1.55 -7.16
C ASN A 33 -26.21 -2.49 -7.20
N ARG A 34 -24.98 -2.01 -6.95
CA ARG A 34 -23.80 -2.90 -6.80
C ARG A 34 -23.94 -3.83 -5.59
N TRP A 35 -24.39 -3.29 -4.45
CA TRP A 35 -24.69 -4.11 -3.27
C TRP A 35 -25.85 -5.08 -3.50
N ARG A 36 -26.93 -4.63 -4.17
CA ARG A 36 -28.06 -5.50 -4.52
C ARG A 36 -27.63 -6.64 -5.43
N ARG A 37 -26.75 -6.37 -6.41
CA ARG A 37 -26.18 -7.39 -7.28
C ARG A 37 -25.43 -8.47 -6.49
N GLN A 38 -24.73 -8.14 -5.41
CA GLN A 38 -24.05 -9.14 -4.57
C GLN A 38 -25.03 -10.07 -3.84
N ARG A 39 -26.30 -9.65 -3.66
CA ARG A 39 -27.34 -10.40 -2.97
C ARG A 39 -28.25 -11.21 -3.90
N VAL A 40 -28.12 -11.09 -5.22
CA VAL A 40 -28.83 -11.99 -6.15
C VAL A 40 -28.13 -13.36 -6.22
N ALA A 41 -28.87 -14.36 -6.70
CA ALA A 41 -28.35 -15.70 -6.97
C ALA A 41 -27.19 -15.65 -7.98
N GLU A 42 -26.24 -16.58 -7.84
CA GLU A 42 -24.95 -16.53 -8.54
C GLU A 42 -25.08 -16.57 -10.08
N ASP A 43 -26.01 -17.38 -10.57
CA ASP A 43 -26.43 -17.46 -11.97
C ASP A 43 -26.88 -16.10 -12.52
N MET A 44 -27.67 -15.35 -11.75
CA MET A 44 -28.14 -14.03 -12.15
C MET A 44 -27.10 -12.91 -12.00
N ARG A 45 -26.02 -13.11 -11.22
CA ARG A 45 -25.01 -12.05 -10.99
C ARG A 45 -24.30 -11.62 -12.27
N GLY A 46 -24.05 -12.57 -13.18
CA GLY A 46 -23.41 -12.31 -14.47
C GLY A 46 -24.25 -11.43 -15.40
N GLU A 47 -25.57 -11.58 -15.32
CA GLU A 47 -26.53 -10.87 -16.20
C GLU A 47 -26.79 -9.42 -15.76
N VAL A 48 -26.58 -9.11 -14.48
CA VAL A 48 -26.78 -7.75 -13.96
C VAL A 48 -25.58 -6.87 -14.27
N ALA A 49 -25.65 -6.16 -15.39
CA ALA A 49 -24.65 -5.16 -15.78
C ALA A 49 -24.66 -3.91 -14.87
N PRO A 50 -23.50 -3.28 -14.62
CA PRO A 50 -23.43 -1.99 -13.93
C PRO A 50 -24.26 -0.91 -14.62
N LYS A 51 -24.92 -0.05 -13.83
CA LYS A 51 -25.62 1.13 -14.34
C LYS A 51 -24.65 2.31 -14.43
N ASN A 52 -24.07 2.51 -15.62
CA ASN A 52 -23.19 3.64 -15.92
C ASN A 52 -23.98 4.96 -15.89
N ILE A 53 -23.31 6.07 -15.56
CA ILE A 53 -23.92 7.38 -15.39
C ILE A 53 -23.27 8.37 -16.34
N LEU A 54 -24.10 9.10 -17.09
CA LEU A 54 -23.70 10.26 -17.87
C LEU A 54 -24.17 11.52 -17.15
N MET A 55 -23.24 12.38 -16.72
CA MET A 55 -23.56 13.66 -16.10
C MET A 55 -23.48 14.79 -17.12
N ILE A 56 -24.57 15.52 -17.31
CA ILE A 56 -24.67 16.64 -18.26
C ILE A 56 -24.79 17.94 -17.46
N GLY A 57 -23.99 18.95 -17.81
CA GLY A 57 -24.05 20.28 -17.18
C GLY A 57 -22.79 21.11 -17.45
N PRO A 58 -22.77 22.40 -17.07
CA PRO A 58 -21.62 23.28 -17.30
C PRO A 58 -20.41 22.88 -16.44
N THR A 59 -19.22 23.41 -16.76
CA THR A 59 -18.02 23.21 -15.95
C THR A 59 -18.20 23.84 -14.56
N GLY A 60 -17.47 23.34 -13.56
CA GLY A 60 -17.50 23.90 -12.20
C GLY A 60 -18.69 23.50 -11.31
N VAL A 61 -19.76 22.88 -11.82
CA VAL A 61 -20.95 22.52 -11.01
C VAL A 61 -20.78 21.30 -10.09
N GLY A 62 -19.58 20.73 -9.97
CA GLY A 62 -19.30 19.63 -9.06
C GLY A 62 -19.42 18.21 -9.64
N LYS A 63 -19.59 18.01 -10.95
CA LYS A 63 -19.68 16.68 -11.59
C LYS A 63 -18.52 15.74 -11.17
N THR A 64 -17.29 16.21 -11.31
CA THR A 64 -16.09 15.46 -10.94
C THR A 64 -15.98 15.24 -9.43
N GLU A 65 -16.44 16.21 -8.63
CA GLU A 65 -16.38 16.13 -7.17
C GLU A 65 -17.36 15.10 -6.62
N ILE A 66 -18.56 14.99 -7.20
CA ILE A 66 -19.52 13.92 -6.87
C ILE A 66 -18.86 12.54 -7.06
N ALA A 67 -18.23 12.30 -8.22
CA ALA A 67 -17.58 11.02 -8.49
C ALA A 67 -16.40 10.75 -7.54
N ARG A 68 -15.56 11.77 -7.29
CA ARG A 68 -14.42 11.68 -6.35
C ARG A 68 -14.87 11.35 -4.92
N ARG A 69 -15.90 12.05 -4.43
CA ARG A 69 -16.44 11.85 -3.07
C ARG A 69 -17.10 10.49 -2.92
N LEU A 70 -17.83 10.05 -3.95
CA LEU A 70 -18.43 8.73 -3.99
C LEU A 70 -17.37 7.61 -3.89
N ALA A 71 -16.26 7.74 -4.61
CA ALA A 71 -15.17 6.76 -4.54
C ALA A 71 -14.53 6.72 -3.14
N LYS A 72 -14.25 7.89 -2.54
CA LYS A 72 -13.74 7.97 -1.15
C LYS A 72 -14.71 7.34 -0.15
N LEU A 73 -16.00 7.64 -0.25
CA LEU A 73 -17.04 7.11 0.63
C LEU A 73 -17.14 5.58 0.55
N THR A 74 -16.99 5.03 -0.65
CA THR A 74 -17.12 3.59 -0.89
C THR A 74 -15.81 2.82 -0.72
N GLY A 75 -14.68 3.51 -0.52
CA GLY A 75 -13.35 2.91 -0.54
C GLY A 75 -13.01 2.29 -1.90
N ALA A 76 -13.54 2.84 -2.98
CA ALA A 76 -13.32 2.33 -4.32
C ALA A 76 -12.10 3.01 -4.98
N PRO A 77 -11.30 2.28 -5.78
CA PRO A 77 -10.27 2.90 -6.60
C PRO A 77 -10.90 3.87 -7.60
N PHE A 78 -10.21 4.99 -7.86
CA PHE A 78 -10.71 6.09 -8.68
C PHE A 78 -9.65 6.61 -9.63
N ILE A 79 -10.07 7.02 -10.81
CA ILE A 79 -9.24 7.63 -11.83
C ILE A 79 -10.04 8.74 -12.53
N LYS A 80 -9.38 9.86 -12.87
CA LYS A 80 -9.95 10.91 -13.72
C LYS A 80 -9.21 10.90 -15.05
N VAL A 81 -9.94 10.64 -16.13
CA VAL A 81 -9.39 10.59 -17.48
C VAL A 81 -10.09 11.64 -18.35
N GLU A 82 -9.35 12.24 -19.29
CA GLU A 82 -9.88 13.17 -20.29
C GLU A 82 -9.97 12.45 -21.63
N ALA A 83 -11.17 12.40 -22.21
CA ALA A 83 -11.42 11.63 -23.44
C ALA A 83 -10.59 12.13 -24.64
N SER A 84 -10.32 13.44 -24.71
CA SER A 84 -9.52 14.05 -25.78
C SER A 84 -8.10 13.49 -25.87
N LYS A 85 -7.54 12.95 -24.76
CA LYS A 85 -6.20 12.33 -24.74
C LYS A 85 -6.09 11.06 -25.61
N TYR A 86 -7.23 10.50 -26.01
CA TYR A 86 -7.33 9.27 -26.81
C TYR A 86 -7.76 9.55 -28.25
N THR A 87 -8.13 10.80 -28.55
CA THR A 87 -8.59 11.22 -29.89
C THR A 87 -7.66 12.24 -30.55
N GLU A 88 -6.60 12.68 -29.87
CA GLU A 88 -5.68 13.70 -30.38
C GLU A 88 -4.88 13.15 -31.58
N VAL A 89 -4.82 13.95 -32.65
CA VAL A 89 -4.33 13.56 -33.98
C VAL A 89 -2.81 13.29 -33.94
N GLY A 90 -2.42 12.03 -34.12
CA GLY A 90 -1.03 11.54 -34.13
C GLY A 90 -0.94 10.05 -34.48
N TYR A 91 0.27 9.51 -34.65
CA TYR A 91 0.50 8.17 -35.23
C TYR A 91 0.15 6.98 -34.31
N TYR A 92 0.06 7.19 -32.99
CA TYR A 92 -0.59 6.27 -32.05
C TYR A 92 -1.10 7.10 -30.86
N GLY A 93 -2.41 7.26 -30.72
CA GLY A 93 -2.99 7.87 -29.52
C GLY A 93 -2.59 7.08 -28.26
N ARG A 94 -2.76 7.66 -27.06
CA ARG A 94 -2.58 6.88 -25.82
C ARG A 94 -3.47 5.64 -25.87
N ASP A 95 -2.93 4.51 -25.46
CA ASP A 95 -3.66 3.24 -25.38
C ASP A 95 -4.81 3.34 -24.37
N VAL A 96 -6.05 3.04 -24.78
CA VAL A 96 -7.24 3.04 -23.93
C VAL A 96 -7.12 2.07 -22.74
N GLU A 97 -6.34 1.00 -22.88
CA GLU A 97 -6.09 0.07 -21.78
C GLU A 97 -5.28 0.71 -20.64
N SER A 98 -4.57 1.81 -20.91
CA SER A 98 -3.89 2.59 -19.87
C SER A 98 -4.84 3.08 -18.77
N MET A 99 -6.12 3.33 -19.09
CA MET A 99 -7.13 3.72 -18.10
C MET A 99 -7.34 2.63 -17.06
N ILE A 100 -7.33 1.37 -17.48
CA ILE A 100 -7.52 0.22 -16.59
C ILE A 100 -6.23 -0.06 -15.81
N ARG A 101 -5.06 0.07 -16.45
CA ARG A 101 -3.76 -0.06 -15.78
C ARG A 101 -3.59 0.95 -14.64
N GLU A 102 -3.86 2.23 -14.90
CA GLU A 102 -3.79 3.27 -13.87
C GLU A 102 -4.84 3.07 -12.76
N LEU A 103 -6.05 2.60 -13.09
CA LEU A 103 -7.06 2.26 -12.09
C LEU A 103 -6.60 1.09 -11.18
N LEU A 104 -5.93 0.08 -11.76
CA LEU A 104 -5.37 -1.05 -11.04
C LEU A 104 -4.24 -0.61 -10.10
N ASP A 105 -3.32 0.23 -10.58
CA ASP A 105 -2.24 0.77 -9.76
C ASP A 105 -2.78 1.56 -8.56
N ASN A 106 -3.83 2.36 -8.77
CA ASN A 106 -4.52 3.06 -7.68
C ASN A 106 -5.18 2.09 -6.69
N ALA A 107 -5.72 0.97 -7.17
CA ALA A 107 -6.30 -0.07 -6.31
C ALA A 107 -5.23 -0.78 -5.47
N ILE A 108 -4.07 -1.09 -6.06
CA ILE A 108 -2.93 -1.69 -5.35
C ILE A 108 -2.43 -0.72 -4.27
N GLY A 109 -2.29 0.56 -4.60
CA GLY A 109 -1.90 1.59 -3.62
C GLY A 109 -2.88 1.66 -2.45
N LEU A 110 -4.19 1.66 -2.74
CA LEU A 110 -5.24 1.69 -1.72
C LEU A 110 -5.17 0.46 -0.78
N VAL A 111 -5.04 -0.74 -1.33
CA VAL A 111 -4.95 -1.97 -0.52
C VAL A 111 -3.66 -1.99 0.30
N ARG A 112 -2.52 -1.62 -0.29
CA ARG A 112 -1.24 -1.54 0.44
C ARG A 112 -1.32 -0.60 1.63
N GLN A 113 -1.93 0.58 1.46
CA GLN A 113 -2.11 1.52 2.55
C GLN A 113 -2.97 0.91 3.67
N GLN A 114 -4.09 0.28 3.31
CA GLN A 114 -4.98 -0.35 4.28
C GLN A 114 -4.28 -1.48 5.05
N GLU A 115 -3.53 -2.32 4.35
CA GLU A 115 -2.78 -3.42 4.98
C GLU A 115 -1.65 -2.90 5.87
N LEU A 116 -0.97 -1.82 5.49
CA LEU A 116 0.05 -1.16 6.33
C LEU A 116 -0.54 -0.67 7.64
N GLU A 117 -1.71 -0.01 7.60
CA GLU A 117 -2.43 0.45 8.79
C GLU A 117 -2.83 -0.73 9.69
N ASN A 118 -3.24 -1.86 9.10
CA ASN A 118 -3.65 -3.05 9.86
C ASN A 118 -2.47 -3.69 10.62
N VAL A 119 -1.26 -3.67 10.06
CA VAL A 119 -0.08 -4.29 10.68
C VAL A 119 0.74 -3.32 11.54
N GLU A 120 0.43 -2.03 11.54
CA GLU A 120 1.22 -1.00 12.20
C GLU A 120 1.40 -1.27 13.70
N GLU A 121 0.32 -1.56 14.41
CA GLU A 121 0.35 -1.81 15.86
C GLU A 121 1.09 -3.09 16.22
N GLU A 122 0.93 -4.15 15.43
CA GLU A 122 1.68 -5.38 15.62
C GLU A 122 3.17 -5.18 15.31
N ALA A 123 3.48 -4.44 14.25
CA ALA A 123 4.84 -4.09 13.87
C ALA A 123 5.53 -3.27 14.97
N LYS A 124 4.86 -2.26 15.54
CA LYS A 124 5.36 -1.50 16.69
C LYS A 124 5.72 -2.40 17.86
N ARG A 125 4.80 -3.29 18.28
CA ARG A 125 5.07 -4.23 19.39
C ARG A 125 6.24 -5.17 19.10
N ARG A 126 6.35 -5.67 17.87
CA ARG A 126 7.47 -6.53 17.45
C ARG A 126 8.79 -5.76 17.47
N VAL A 127 8.79 -4.51 17.01
CA VAL A 127 9.95 -3.62 17.04
C VAL A 127 10.35 -3.33 18.49
N GLU A 128 9.41 -2.98 19.37
CA GLU A 128 9.69 -2.74 20.79
C GLU A 128 10.31 -3.96 21.47
N ASN A 129 9.74 -5.15 21.26
CA ASN A 129 10.30 -6.38 21.83
C ASN A 129 11.72 -6.65 21.29
N ARG A 130 11.93 -6.48 19.97
CA ARG A 130 13.26 -6.64 19.36
C ARG A 130 14.27 -5.62 19.89
N LEU A 131 13.85 -4.37 20.13
CA LEU A 131 14.70 -3.33 20.72
C LEU A 131 15.08 -3.69 22.17
N VAL A 132 14.12 -4.17 22.96
CA VAL A 132 14.39 -4.61 24.34
C VAL A 132 15.40 -5.76 24.36
N ASP A 133 15.28 -6.73 23.45
CA ASP A 133 16.20 -7.87 23.36
C ASP A 133 17.62 -7.44 22.95
N LEU A 134 17.76 -6.40 22.13
CA LEU A 134 19.05 -5.81 21.76
C LEU A 134 19.66 -4.98 22.90
N LEU A 135 18.83 -4.33 23.73
CA LEU A 135 19.27 -3.53 24.87
C LEU A 135 19.67 -4.38 26.09
N ILE A 136 19.04 -5.54 26.28
CA ILE A 136 19.37 -6.52 27.33
C ILE A 136 19.48 -7.91 26.71
N PRO A 137 20.66 -8.28 26.16
CA PRO A 137 20.86 -9.61 25.62
C PRO A 137 20.65 -10.67 26.72
N PRO A 138 20.04 -11.82 26.39
CA PRO A 138 19.87 -12.91 27.35
C PRO A 138 21.23 -13.40 27.85
N PRO A 139 21.34 -13.79 29.14
CA PRO A 139 22.58 -14.33 29.67
C PRO A 139 23.00 -15.57 28.87
N PRO A 140 24.28 -15.71 28.52
CA PRO A 140 24.76 -16.87 27.78
C PRO A 140 24.50 -18.16 28.58
N VAL A 141 24.06 -19.20 27.88
CA VAL A 141 23.67 -20.50 28.45
C VAL A 141 24.80 -21.20 29.22
N VAL A 142 26.04 -20.73 29.06
CA VAL A 142 27.25 -21.27 29.69
C VAL A 142 27.34 -20.92 31.19
N ASP A 143 26.71 -19.82 31.61
CA ASP A 143 26.61 -19.40 33.03
C ASP A 143 25.28 -19.83 33.69
N ALA A 144 24.43 -20.56 32.96
CA ALA A 144 23.17 -21.09 33.49
C ALA A 144 23.42 -22.37 34.31
N SER A 145 24.07 -22.22 35.46
CA SER A 145 24.03 -23.26 36.49
C SER A 145 22.57 -23.40 36.96
N PRO A 146 21.99 -24.61 36.99
CA PRO A 146 20.57 -24.83 37.32
C PRO A 146 20.17 -24.42 38.76
N ASP A 147 21.13 -24.01 39.59
CA ASP A 147 20.94 -23.67 41.00
C ASP A 147 20.72 -22.16 41.30
N SER A 148 20.49 -21.31 40.29
CA SER A 148 20.26 -19.85 40.48
C SER A 148 18.87 -19.37 40.03
N PRO A 149 17.76 -19.70 40.74
CA PRO A 149 16.44 -19.16 40.42
C PRO A 149 16.39 -17.62 40.40
N ASP A 150 17.30 -16.95 41.12
CA ASP A 150 17.41 -15.48 41.18
C ASP A 150 17.81 -14.81 39.85
N SER A 151 18.51 -15.51 38.94
CA SER A 151 19.04 -14.88 37.72
C SER A 151 17.98 -14.70 36.62
N ALA A 152 17.06 -15.67 36.49
CA ALA A 152 15.95 -15.60 35.54
C ALA A 152 14.94 -14.52 35.95
N ASP A 153 14.51 -14.52 37.22
CA ASP A 153 13.57 -13.54 37.76
C ASP A 153 14.14 -12.10 37.74
N ARG A 154 15.46 -11.95 37.92
CA ARG A 154 16.12 -10.63 37.82
C ARG A 154 16.21 -10.16 36.37
N TYR A 155 16.44 -11.06 35.42
CA TYR A 155 16.44 -10.75 33.99
C TYR A 155 15.06 -10.26 33.54
N GLU A 156 13.99 -10.96 33.94
CA GLU A 156 12.61 -10.59 33.59
C GLU A 156 12.21 -9.23 34.17
N ARG A 157 12.53 -8.97 35.44
CA ARG A 157 12.30 -7.66 36.09
C ARG A 157 13.06 -6.52 35.40
N ASN A 158 14.32 -6.74 35.00
CA ASN A 158 15.09 -5.73 34.25
C ASN A 158 14.50 -5.48 32.86
N ARG A 159 14.01 -6.53 32.19
CA ARG A 159 13.37 -6.45 30.88
C ARG A 159 12.09 -5.62 30.93
N GLU A 160 11.25 -5.82 31.95
CA GLU A 160 10.04 -5.02 32.17
C GLU A 160 10.35 -3.54 32.47
N LYS A 161 11.37 -3.27 33.29
CA LYS A 161 11.80 -1.90 33.59
C LYS A 161 12.27 -1.17 32.34
N ILE A 162 13.06 -1.82 31.47
CA ILE A 162 13.51 -1.22 30.22
C ILE A 162 12.37 -1.05 29.23
N ARG A 163 11.41 -1.98 29.17
CA ARG A 163 10.19 -1.78 28.37
C ARG A 163 9.45 -0.51 28.79
N ALA A 164 9.32 -0.26 30.10
CA ALA A 164 8.69 0.96 30.61
C ALA A 164 9.51 2.23 30.27
N MET A 165 10.84 2.18 30.37
CA MET A 165 11.71 3.31 30.01
C MET A 165 11.71 3.59 28.50
N LEU A 166 11.61 2.55 27.67
CA LEU A 166 11.49 2.66 26.21
C LEU A 166 10.15 3.31 25.83
N ALA A 167 9.05 2.87 26.46
CA ALA A 167 7.73 3.49 26.29
C ALA A 167 7.71 4.95 26.79
N GLY A 168 8.54 5.29 27.79
CA GLY A 168 8.72 6.64 28.31
C GLY A 168 9.64 7.54 27.49
N GLY A 169 10.28 7.03 26.43
CA GLY A 169 11.21 7.79 25.59
C GLY A 169 12.55 8.11 26.26
N GLU A 170 12.90 7.44 27.35
CA GLU A 170 14.14 7.71 28.10
C GLU A 170 15.38 7.07 27.45
N MET A 171 15.18 6.20 26.46
CA MET A 171 16.23 5.37 25.84
C MET A 171 16.57 5.76 24.40
N GLU A 172 16.06 6.89 23.90
CA GLU A 172 16.22 7.36 22.50
C GLU A 172 17.68 7.60 22.10
N GLN A 173 18.57 7.90 23.06
CA GLN A 173 19.99 8.18 22.79
C GLN A 173 20.88 6.92 22.76
N ARG A 174 20.34 5.73 23.08
CA ARG A 174 21.12 4.49 23.05
C ARG A 174 21.23 3.94 21.63
N THR A 175 22.45 3.60 21.24
CA THR A 175 22.72 2.93 19.96
C THR A 175 22.55 1.42 20.09
N VAL A 176 21.92 0.81 19.09
CA VAL A 176 21.80 -0.65 18.95
C VAL A 176 22.25 -1.05 17.55
N GLU A 177 22.93 -2.19 17.45
CA GLU A 177 23.31 -2.76 16.16
C GLU A 177 22.18 -3.66 15.65
N VAL A 178 21.70 -3.39 14.44
CA VAL A 178 20.63 -4.17 13.80
C VAL A 178 21.16 -4.77 12.51
N THR A 179 21.20 -6.10 12.45
CA THR A 179 21.43 -6.82 11.19
C THR A 179 20.13 -6.86 10.39
N THR A 180 20.15 -6.27 9.21
CA THR A 180 19.05 -6.32 8.24
C THR A 180 19.53 -7.03 6.98
N GLU A 181 18.68 -7.89 6.42
CA GLU A 181 18.91 -8.42 5.08
C GLU A 181 18.64 -7.30 4.08
N GLN A 182 19.68 -6.77 3.46
CA GLN A 182 19.50 -5.85 2.35
C GLN A 182 18.92 -6.63 1.17
N LYS A 183 17.68 -6.30 0.77
CA LYS A 183 17.18 -6.72 -0.53
C LYS A 183 18.10 -6.13 -1.59
N ALA A 184 18.87 -6.98 -2.25
CA ALA A 184 19.64 -6.60 -3.42
C ALA A 184 18.66 -6.01 -4.45
N VAL A 185 18.69 -4.69 -4.62
CA VAL A 185 18.09 -4.06 -5.79
C VAL A 185 18.96 -4.53 -6.95
N PRO A 186 18.44 -5.30 -7.91
CA PRO A 186 19.24 -5.64 -9.08
C PRO A 186 19.54 -4.31 -9.77
N MET A 187 20.78 -3.84 -9.64
CA MET A 187 21.31 -2.83 -10.53
C MET A 187 21.15 -3.44 -11.92
N MET A 188 20.24 -2.90 -12.72
CA MET A 188 20.33 -3.07 -14.15
C MET A 188 21.70 -2.53 -14.52
N MET A 189 22.61 -3.46 -14.84
CA MET A 189 23.90 -3.18 -15.41
C MET A 189 23.62 -2.42 -16.71
N THR A 190 23.58 -1.08 -16.63
CA THR A 190 23.62 -0.23 -17.81
C THR A 190 24.88 -0.63 -18.55
N GLY A 191 24.73 -1.19 -19.75
CA GLY A 191 25.75 -1.88 -20.52
C GLY A 191 26.87 -0.96 -21.03
N ILE A 192 27.61 -0.34 -20.12
CA ILE A 192 28.74 0.55 -20.41
C ILE A 192 30.07 -0.09 -19.95
N GLY A 193 30.04 -1.27 -19.31
CA GLY A 193 31.24 -1.91 -18.74
C GLY A 193 31.67 -3.24 -19.37
N LEU A 194 30.87 -3.86 -20.23
CA LEU A 194 31.20 -5.18 -20.80
C LEU A 194 32.23 -5.12 -21.93
N GLU A 195 32.38 -3.97 -22.62
CA GLU A 195 33.40 -3.83 -23.66
C GLU A 195 34.82 -3.66 -23.09
N GLN A 196 34.97 -3.08 -21.89
CA GLN A 196 36.29 -2.92 -21.27
C GLN A 196 36.81 -4.19 -20.61
N MET A 197 35.92 -5.06 -20.09
CA MET A 197 36.35 -6.33 -19.48
C MET A 197 36.80 -7.36 -20.53
N ASP A 198 36.23 -7.33 -21.74
CA ASP A 198 36.60 -8.25 -22.82
C ASP A 198 38.01 -7.96 -23.35
N MET A 199 38.40 -6.68 -23.40
CA MET A 199 39.76 -6.25 -23.79
C MET A 199 40.84 -6.71 -22.81
N ASP A 200 40.58 -6.67 -21.50
CA ASP A 200 41.55 -7.08 -20.47
C ASP A 200 41.70 -8.62 -20.39
N LEU A 201 40.63 -9.37 -20.64
CA LEU A 201 40.67 -10.84 -20.69
C LEU A 201 41.45 -11.36 -21.90
N GLN A 202 41.31 -10.71 -23.06
CA GLN A 202 42.01 -11.10 -24.28
C GLN A 202 43.54 -10.88 -24.15
N GLY A 203 43.97 -9.77 -23.53
CA GLY A 203 45.39 -9.47 -23.28
C GLY A 203 46.05 -10.35 -22.20
N MET A 204 45.27 -10.90 -21.25
CA MET A 204 45.77 -11.88 -20.29
C MET A 204 45.93 -13.27 -20.90
N PHE A 205 45.04 -13.69 -21.82
CA PHE A 205 45.11 -14.99 -22.47
C PHE A 205 46.33 -15.13 -23.41
N GLU A 206 46.73 -14.07 -24.10
CA GLU A 206 47.95 -14.07 -24.93
C GLU A 206 49.25 -14.21 -24.12
N LYS A 207 49.27 -13.82 -22.84
CA LYS A 207 50.44 -13.95 -21.97
C LYS A 207 50.61 -15.33 -21.32
N ILE A 208 49.57 -16.18 -21.36
CA ILE A 208 49.57 -17.50 -20.70
C ILE A 208 49.88 -18.64 -21.68
N LEU A 209 49.81 -18.40 -22.99
CA LEU A 209 50.19 -19.40 -23.99
C LEU A 209 51.66 -19.20 -24.43
N PRO A 210 52.58 -20.15 -24.13
CA PRO A 210 53.90 -20.15 -24.74
C PRO A 210 53.79 -20.54 -26.22
N LYS A 211 54.63 -19.91 -27.06
CA LYS A 211 54.63 -19.95 -28.54
C LYS A 211 54.41 -21.32 -29.18
#